data_AF-A0AA88LI37-F1
#
_entry.id   AF-A0AA88LI37-F1
#
_cell.length_a   1.000
_cell.length_b   1.000
_cell.length_c   1.000
_cell.angle_alpha   90.00
_cell.angle_beta   90.00
_cell.angle_gamma   90.00
#
_symmetry.space_group_name_H-M   'P 1'
#
loop_
_entity.id
_entity.type
_entity.pdbx_description
1 polymer ?
#
loop_
_entity_poly.entity_id
_entity_poly.type
_entity_poly.pdbx_seq_one_letter_code
_entity_poly.pdbx_strand_id
1 'polypeptide(L)'
;MGGTTDYEEPTFLRGMSKVVSTFTAPARYFRENIVEPNRKQDAVWYHRTFRRVPTIDECYTDDYICRHEADEQFKRDRLVDQNICNILKNRFTECLRSEHPDIGNCDKIKEDWQLAETNYFSKYGAVNHILLFSDGAVNHILLFSDGAVNYILLFSDGAVNHILLFSDGEIGVRGTVIDAFMRQKHRMAWERRHGPIGTGMKESV
;
A
#
# COMPACT_ATOMS: atom_id res chain seq x y z
N MET A 1 9.13 -22.96 24.75
CA MET A 1 10.13 -22.18 25.49
C MET A 1 9.52 -20.84 25.86
N GLY A 2 8.92 -20.75 27.04
CA GLY A 2 8.49 -19.49 27.63
C GLY A 2 8.94 -19.56 29.07
N GLY A 3 10.13 -19.02 29.34
CA GLY A 3 10.65 -18.95 30.70
C GLY A 3 9.78 -18.00 31.49
N THR A 4 9.18 -18.47 32.57
CA THR A 4 8.63 -17.60 33.61
C THR A 4 9.82 -16.99 34.31
N THR A 5 10.15 -15.75 33.97
CA THR A 5 11.03 -14.93 34.81
C THR A 5 10.27 -14.62 36.09
N ASP A 6 10.75 -15.18 37.20
CA ASP A 6 10.15 -15.00 38.53
C ASP A 6 10.49 -13.59 39.05
N TYR A 7 9.67 -12.61 38.68
CA TYR A 7 9.65 -11.29 39.33
C TYR A 7 8.75 -11.37 40.57
N GLU A 8 9.19 -10.82 41.71
CA GLU A 8 8.39 -10.74 42.93
C GLU A 8 7.26 -9.70 42.72
N GLU A 9 6.09 -10.17 42.28
CA GLU A 9 4.96 -9.30 41.93
C GLU A 9 4.36 -8.62 43.17
N PRO A 10 4.05 -7.30 43.14
CA PRO A 10 3.31 -6.65 44.21
C PRO A 10 1.98 -7.36 44.47
N THR A 11 1.56 -7.40 45.74
CA THR A 11 0.37 -8.15 46.23
C THR A 11 -0.91 -7.87 45.43
N PHE A 12 -1.05 -6.67 44.88
CA PHE A 12 -2.13 -6.28 43.98
C PHE A 12 -2.12 -7.01 42.63
N LEU A 13 -0.98 -7.10 41.95
CA LEU A 13 -0.85 -7.83 40.68
C LEU A 13 -1.10 -9.33 40.88
N ARG A 14 -0.63 -9.90 42.00
CA ARG A 14 -0.94 -11.27 42.43
C ARG A 14 -2.43 -11.50 42.71
N GLY A 15 -3.15 -10.47 43.16
CA GLY A 15 -4.61 -10.49 43.31
C GLY A 15 -5.32 -10.46 41.96
N MET A 16 -4.91 -9.56 41.07
CA MET A 16 -5.49 -9.43 39.73
C MET A 16 -5.24 -10.65 38.85
N SER A 17 -4.05 -11.24 38.89
CA SER A 17 -3.73 -12.45 38.12
C SER A 17 -4.56 -13.65 38.58
N LYS A 18 -4.90 -13.75 39.87
CA LYS A 18 -5.85 -14.74 40.40
C LYS A 18 -7.27 -14.51 39.89
N VAL A 19 -7.72 -13.27 39.79
CA VAL A 19 -9.04 -12.95 39.22
C VAL A 19 -9.09 -13.25 37.72
N VAL A 20 -8.06 -12.86 36.96
CA VAL A 20 -8.01 -13.14 35.51
C VAL A 20 -7.93 -14.64 35.25
N SER A 21 -7.16 -15.39 36.04
CA SER A 21 -7.05 -16.84 35.90
C SER A 21 -8.33 -17.59 36.28
N THR A 22 -9.12 -17.14 37.26
CA THR A 22 -10.42 -17.76 37.56
C THR A 22 -11.42 -17.53 36.43
N PHE A 23 -11.40 -16.38 35.76
CA PHE A 23 -12.27 -16.11 34.60
C PHE A 23 -11.80 -16.77 33.29
N THR A 24 -10.49 -16.91 33.08
CA THR A 24 -9.94 -17.56 31.87
C THR A 24 -9.79 -19.07 32.01
N ALA A 25 -9.77 -19.61 33.24
CA ALA A 25 -9.65 -21.05 33.50
C ALA A 25 -10.73 -21.90 32.81
N PRO A 26 -12.02 -21.52 32.79
CA PRO A 26 -13.04 -22.26 32.05
C PRO A 26 -12.77 -22.31 30.54
N ALA A 27 -12.34 -21.19 29.95
CA ALA A 27 -12.03 -21.12 28.52
C ALA A 27 -10.79 -21.98 28.16
N ARG A 28 -9.77 -21.96 29.01
CA ARG A 28 -8.58 -22.82 28.85
C ARG A 28 -8.93 -24.30 28.98
N TYR A 29 -9.74 -24.66 29.98
CA TYR A 29 -10.25 -26.01 30.16
C TYR A 29 -11.02 -26.51 28.93
N PHE A 30 -11.88 -25.67 28.35
CA PHE A 30 -12.64 -26.01 27.14
C PHE A 30 -11.71 -26.20 25.93
N ARG A 31 -10.70 -25.33 25.76
CA ARG A 31 -9.70 -25.46 24.69
C ARG A 31 -8.95 -26.79 24.77
N GLU A 32 -8.43 -27.12 25.95
CA GLU A 32 -7.57 -28.28 26.17
C GLU A 32 -8.35 -29.60 26.18
N ASN A 33 -9.55 -29.63 26.77
CA ASN A 33 -10.29 -30.89 26.95
C ASN A 33 -11.33 -31.17 25.86
N ILE A 34 -11.79 -30.15 25.14
CA ILE A 34 -12.86 -30.31 24.12
C ILE A 34 -12.34 -29.93 22.73
N VAL A 35 -11.69 -28.78 22.57
CA VAL A 35 -11.28 -28.30 21.22
C VAL A 35 -10.08 -29.06 20.68
N GLU A 36 -8.98 -29.13 21.43
CA GLU A 36 -7.73 -29.77 20.97
C GLU A 36 -7.89 -31.26 20.64
N PRO A 37 -8.58 -32.10 21.46
CA PRO A 37 -8.76 -33.51 21.15
C PRO A 37 -9.78 -33.76 20.03
N ASN A 38 -10.76 -32.87 19.88
CA ASN A 38 -11.75 -32.94 18.81
C ASN A 38 -11.26 -32.30 17.49
N ARG A 39 -10.08 -31.67 17.50
CA ARG A 39 -9.42 -31.17 16.31
C ARG A 39 -8.92 -32.38 15.51
N LYS A 40 -9.64 -32.73 14.44
CA LYS A 40 -9.15 -33.70 13.45
C LYS A 40 -7.73 -33.28 13.03
N GLN A 41 -6.75 -34.18 13.16
CA GLN A 41 -5.33 -33.85 12.92
C GLN A 41 -5.18 -33.04 11.64
N ASP A 42 -4.49 -31.92 11.81
CA ASP A 42 -4.66 -30.73 11.00
C ASP A 42 -4.34 -31.00 9.52
N ALA A 43 -5.28 -30.68 8.63
CA ALA A 43 -4.99 -30.63 7.21
C ALA A 43 -3.85 -29.63 7.00
N VAL A 44 -2.65 -30.14 6.70
CA VAL A 44 -1.48 -29.30 6.44
C VAL A 44 -1.77 -28.49 5.18
N TRP A 45 -1.84 -27.18 5.33
CA TRP A 45 -1.94 -26.26 4.20
C TRP A 45 -0.56 -25.65 3.93
N TYR A 46 -0.21 -25.56 2.66
CA TYR A 46 1.06 -24.99 2.23
C TYR A 46 0.82 -23.61 1.64
N HIS A 47 1.82 -22.74 1.80
CA HIS A 47 1.82 -21.49 1.07
C HIS A 47 2.05 -21.77 -0.41
N ARG A 48 1.17 -21.26 -1.27
CA ARG A 48 1.31 -21.43 -2.72
C ARG A 48 2.46 -20.56 -3.21
N THR A 49 3.41 -21.17 -3.91
CA THR A 49 4.50 -20.45 -4.59
C THR A 49 4.18 -20.32 -6.07
N PHE A 50 4.32 -19.10 -6.61
CA PHE A 50 4.16 -18.83 -8.03
C PHE A 50 5.54 -18.62 -8.65
N ARG A 51 5.84 -19.35 -9.73
CA ARG A 51 7.02 -19.05 -10.56
C ARG A 51 6.81 -17.72 -11.29
N ARG A 52 7.91 -17.02 -11.57
CA ARG A 52 7.86 -15.82 -12.41
C ARG A 52 7.61 -16.20 -13.87
N VAL A 53 6.82 -15.37 -14.53
CA VAL A 53 6.47 -15.38 -15.96
C VAL A 53 7.27 -14.27 -16.65
N PRO A 54 7.57 -14.37 -17.96
CA PRO A 54 8.09 -13.24 -18.73
C PRO A 54 7.26 -11.97 -18.51
N THR A 55 7.94 -10.82 -18.42
CA THR A 55 7.29 -9.52 -18.25
C THR A 55 6.73 -9.00 -19.57
N ILE A 56 5.91 -7.95 -19.50
CA ILE A 56 5.14 -7.46 -20.66
C ILE A 56 6.01 -6.94 -21.81
N ASP A 57 7.25 -6.55 -21.52
CA ASP A 57 8.23 -6.04 -22.48
C ASP A 57 8.87 -7.12 -23.34
N GLU A 58 8.95 -8.35 -22.84
CA GLU A 58 9.47 -9.52 -23.59
C GLU A 58 8.38 -10.13 -24.49
N CYS A 59 7.13 -9.75 -24.27
CA CYS A 59 5.97 -10.31 -24.93
C CYS A 59 5.68 -9.69 -26.30
N TYR A 60 5.26 -10.50 -27.27
CA TYR A 60 4.77 -9.99 -28.55
C TYR A 60 3.38 -9.36 -28.43
N THR A 61 3.05 -8.45 -29.35
CA THR A 61 1.78 -7.69 -29.31
C THR A 61 0.56 -8.51 -29.75
N ASP A 62 0.76 -9.60 -30.47
CA ASP A 62 -0.26 -10.53 -30.96
C ASP A 62 -0.48 -11.72 -30.00
N ASP A 63 0.55 -12.13 -29.26
CA ASP A 63 0.44 -13.19 -28.26
C ASP A 63 -0.42 -12.73 -27.06
N TYR A 64 -1.66 -13.19 -27.02
CA TYR A 64 -2.58 -12.89 -25.91
C TYR A 64 -2.29 -13.74 -24.66
N ILE A 65 -1.71 -14.93 -24.80
CA ILE A 65 -1.48 -15.86 -23.69
C ILE A 65 -0.37 -15.29 -22.82
N CYS A 66 0.76 -14.94 -23.43
CA CYS A 66 1.88 -14.33 -22.74
C CYS A 66 1.47 -13.02 -22.04
N ARG A 67 0.68 -12.15 -22.70
CA ARG A 67 0.15 -10.92 -22.07
C ARG A 67 -0.78 -11.21 -20.90
N HIS A 68 -1.64 -12.22 -21.02
CA HIS A 68 -2.56 -12.61 -19.96
C HIS A 68 -1.80 -13.17 -18.74
N GLU A 69 -0.79 -14.02 -18.94
CA GLU A 69 0.02 -14.54 -17.84
C GLU A 69 0.81 -13.43 -17.12
N ALA A 70 1.37 -12.48 -17.88
CA ALA A 70 2.06 -11.31 -17.34
C ALA A 70 1.11 -10.39 -16.54
N ASP A 71 -0.10 -10.15 -17.05
CA ASP A 71 -1.11 -9.35 -16.37
C ASP A 71 -1.59 -10.00 -15.07
N GLU A 72 -1.77 -11.32 -15.07
CA GLU A 72 -2.11 -12.08 -13.87
C GLU A 72 -0.98 -12.08 -12.83
N GLN A 73 0.29 -12.10 -13.26
CA GLN A 73 1.39 -11.89 -12.33
C GLN A 73 1.37 -10.48 -11.74
N PHE A 74 1.18 -9.46 -12.59
CA PHE A 74 1.11 -8.07 -12.16
C PHE A 74 0.01 -7.82 -11.11
N LYS A 75 -1.20 -8.37 -11.32
CA LYS A 75 -2.30 -8.27 -10.33
C LYS A 75 -1.95 -8.91 -9.00
N ARG A 76 -1.29 -10.07 -9.01
CA ARG A 76 -0.83 -10.72 -7.76
C ARG A 76 0.22 -9.88 -7.06
N ASP A 77 1.21 -9.39 -7.78
CA ASP A 77 2.27 -8.55 -7.22
C ASP A 77 1.69 -7.23 -6.67
N ARG A 78 0.65 -6.66 -7.30
CA ARG A 78 -0.08 -5.50 -6.78
C ARG A 78 -0.75 -5.76 -5.43
N LEU A 79 -1.42 -6.92 -5.28
CA LEU A 79 -2.04 -7.30 -4.01
C LEU A 79 -0.98 -7.55 -2.92
N VAL A 80 0.18 -8.11 -3.29
CA VAL A 80 1.30 -8.27 -2.36
C VAL A 80 1.81 -6.90 -1.90
N ASP A 81 2.04 -5.97 -2.82
CA ASP A 81 2.54 -4.63 -2.51
C ASP A 81 1.54 -3.83 -1.64
N GLN A 82 0.23 -4.01 -1.86
CA GLN A 82 -0.81 -3.41 -1.01
C GLN A 82 -0.75 -3.95 0.42
N ASN A 83 -0.56 -5.26 0.56
CA ASN A 83 -0.40 -5.90 1.88
C ASN A 83 0.90 -5.47 2.58
N ILE A 84 1.98 -5.22 1.83
CA ILE A 84 3.23 -4.65 2.39
C ILE A 84 2.95 -3.28 3.00
N CYS A 85 2.25 -2.40 2.30
CA CYS A 85 1.88 -1.08 2.82
C CYS A 85 1.01 -1.19 4.09
N ASN A 86 0.04 -2.12 4.11
CA ASN A 86 -0.79 -2.39 5.30
C ASN A 86 0.03 -2.89 6.49
N ILE A 87 1.01 -3.78 6.27
CA ILE A 87 1.89 -4.29 7.33
C ILE A 87 2.72 -3.14 7.93
N LEU A 88 3.30 -2.28 7.09
CA LEU A 88 4.09 -1.13 7.56
C LEU A 88 3.23 -0.12 8.33
N LYS A 89 2.01 0.14 7.84
CA LYS A 89 1.03 0.97 8.55
C LYS A 89 0.69 0.40 9.93
N ASN A 90 0.43 -0.91 10.01
CA ASN A 90 0.13 -1.56 11.29
C ASN A 90 1.29 -1.43 12.28
N ARG A 91 2.54 -1.64 11.83
CA ARG A 91 3.74 -1.44 12.66
C ARG A 91 3.84 -0.02 13.18
N PHE A 92 3.58 0.96 12.34
CA PHE A 92 3.56 2.36 12.75
C PHE A 92 2.48 2.61 13.83
N THR A 93 1.27 2.11 13.64
CA THR A 93 0.20 2.24 14.64
C THR A 93 0.51 1.51 15.96
N GLU A 94 1.18 0.36 15.90
CA GLU A 94 1.63 -0.38 17.08
C GLU A 94 2.72 0.36 17.86
N CYS A 95 3.65 1.01 17.15
CA CYS A 95 4.66 1.88 17.74
C CYS A 95 4.01 3.05 18.48
N LEU A 96 3.11 3.79 17.80
CA LEU A 96 2.39 4.91 18.39
C LEU A 96 1.62 4.52 19.65
N ARG A 97 0.99 3.35 19.65
CA ARG A 97 0.24 2.85 20.82
C ARG A 97 1.15 2.48 21.99
N SER A 98 2.36 1.98 21.72
CA SER A 98 3.26 1.47 22.75
C SER A 98 4.11 2.58 23.37
N GLU A 99 4.51 3.59 22.59
CA GLU A 99 5.43 4.64 23.03
C GLU A 99 4.73 5.94 23.45
N HIS A 100 3.40 6.03 23.31
CA HIS A 100 2.65 7.22 23.76
C HIS A 100 2.99 7.57 25.23
N PRO A 101 3.45 8.80 25.57
CA PRO A 101 3.37 10.04 24.76
C PRO A 101 4.61 10.41 23.93
N ASP A 102 5.71 9.67 24.01
CA ASP A 102 6.99 10.01 23.37
C ASP A 102 7.07 9.50 21.92
N ILE A 103 6.56 10.31 20.97
CA ILE A 103 6.36 9.91 19.56
C ILE A 103 7.67 9.85 18.74
N GLY A 104 8.73 10.54 19.15
CA GLY A 104 9.95 10.70 18.33
C GLY A 104 10.70 9.40 18.03
N ASN A 105 10.49 8.35 18.82
CA ASN A 105 11.09 7.04 18.56
C ASN A 105 10.48 6.33 17.33
N CYS A 106 9.26 6.69 16.93
CA CYS A 106 8.55 6.09 15.78
C CYS A 106 8.91 6.70 14.42
N ASP A 107 9.80 7.71 14.35
CA ASP A 107 10.07 8.46 13.12
C ASP A 107 10.62 7.59 11.98
N LYS A 108 11.52 6.65 12.28
CA LYS A 108 12.07 5.73 11.26
C LYS A 108 11.00 4.84 10.63
N ILE A 109 10.10 4.31 11.46
CA ILE A 109 9.01 3.43 11.00
C ILE A 109 8.02 4.21 10.14
N LYS A 110 7.80 5.49 10.50
CA LYS A 110 6.99 6.41 9.73
C LYS A 110 7.60 6.68 8.35
N GLU A 111 8.90 6.96 8.29
CA GLU A 111 9.61 7.19 7.03
C GLU A 111 9.57 5.96 6.12
N ASP A 112 9.79 4.76 6.66
CA ASP A 112 9.70 3.50 5.91
C ASP A 112 8.29 3.29 5.31
N TRP A 113 7.25 3.58 6.09
CA TRP A 113 5.87 3.50 5.63
C TRP A 113 5.57 4.52 4.51
N GLN A 114 5.96 5.79 4.70
CA GLN A 114 5.76 6.85 3.72
C GLN A 114 6.54 6.60 2.42
N LEU A 115 7.75 6.07 2.52
CA LEU A 115 8.55 5.68 1.35
C LEU A 115 7.89 4.54 0.60
N ALA A 116 7.41 3.51 1.31
CA ALA A 116 6.70 2.40 0.69
C ALA A 116 5.39 2.85 0.01
N GLU A 117 4.62 3.73 0.66
CA GLU A 117 3.41 4.34 0.10
C GLU A 117 3.72 5.15 -1.16
N THR A 118 4.77 5.98 -1.14
CA THR A 118 5.21 6.76 -2.31
C THR A 118 5.65 5.85 -3.46
N ASN A 119 6.36 4.76 -3.17
CA ASN A 119 6.78 3.78 -4.18
C ASN A 119 5.59 3.00 -4.75
N TYR A 120 4.65 2.59 -3.89
CA TYR A 120 3.39 1.96 -4.29
C TYR A 120 2.61 2.89 -5.22
N PHE A 121 2.45 4.15 -4.82
CA PHE A 121 1.74 5.16 -5.58
C PHE A 121 2.43 5.48 -6.92
N SER A 122 3.76 5.51 -6.95
CA SER A 122 4.52 5.72 -8.19
C SER A 122 4.30 4.59 -9.22
N LYS A 123 4.08 3.36 -8.75
CA LYS A 123 3.89 2.16 -9.59
C LYS A 123 2.42 1.95 -9.97
N TYR A 124 1.51 2.13 -9.01
CA TYR A 124 0.10 1.77 -9.13
C TYR A 124 -0.86 2.95 -9.03
N GLY A 125 -0.41 4.18 -8.84
CA GLY A 125 -1.27 5.34 -8.92
C GLY A 125 -1.83 5.48 -10.35
N ALA A 126 -3.13 5.64 -10.52
CA ALA A 126 -3.70 6.03 -11.78
C ALA A 126 -3.91 7.52 -11.91
N VAL A 127 -4.26 7.82 -13.16
CA VAL A 127 -4.98 9.00 -13.51
C VAL A 127 -6.30 8.51 -14.24
N ASN A 128 -7.56 8.66 -13.71
CA ASN A 128 -9.00 8.47 -14.12
C ASN A 128 -10.07 9.67 -13.92
N HIS A 129 -10.04 10.78 -14.67
CA HIS A 129 -10.91 11.98 -14.82
C HIS A 129 -11.49 12.82 -13.63
N ILE A 130 -11.42 14.17 -13.73
CA ILE A 130 -12.08 15.20 -12.88
C ILE A 130 -12.88 16.18 -13.78
N LEU A 131 -14.15 16.45 -13.44
CA LEU A 131 -15.02 17.45 -14.10
C LEU A 131 -14.99 18.79 -13.36
N LEU A 132 -14.81 19.89 -14.10
CA LEU A 132 -14.94 21.26 -13.60
C LEU A 132 -15.83 22.09 -14.52
N PHE A 133 -16.91 22.67 -13.97
CA PHE A 133 -17.71 23.70 -14.63
C PHE A 133 -17.28 25.05 -14.08
N SER A 134 -16.75 25.92 -14.93
CA SER A 134 -16.44 27.31 -14.56
C SER A 134 -17.00 28.24 -15.63
N ASP A 135 -18.05 28.97 -15.30
CA ASP A 135 -18.51 30.12 -16.08
C ASP A 135 -17.61 31.32 -15.70
N GLY A 136 -16.39 31.36 -16.23
CA GLY A 136 -15.46 32.48 -16.03
C GLY A 136 -13.97 32.16 -16.12
N ALA A 137 -13.14 33.22 -16.23
CA ALA A 137 -11.69 33.12 -16.25
C ALA A 137 -11.13 32.90 -14.83
N VAL A 138 -10.34 31.84 -14.64
CA VAL A 138 -9.75 31.48 -13.34
C VAL A 138 -8.23 31.42 -13.46
N ASN A 139 -7.53 32.13 -12.57
CA ASN A 139 -6.06 32.21 -12.56
C ASN A 139 -5.36 30.97 -11.99
N HIS A 140 -5.99 30.31 -11.00
CA HIS A 140 -5.48 29.08 -10.40
C HIS A 140 -6.65 28.21 -9.92
N ILE A 141 -6.75 26.98 -10.39
CA ILE A 141 -7.74 26.00 -9.90
C ILE A 141 -6.98 24.90 -9.16
N LEU A 142 -7.31 24.69 -7.88
CA LEU A 142 -6.77 23.61 -7.05
C LEU A 142 -7.74 22.43 -7.06
N LEU A 143 -7.26 21.26 -7.48
CA LEU A 143 -8.01 20.01 -7.43
C LEU A 143 -7.30 19.05 -6.48
N PHE A 144 -7.94 18.71 -5.36
CA PHE A 144 -7.50 17.64 -4.46
C PHE A 144 -8.36 16.41 -4.78
N SER A 145 -7.77 15.31 -5.27
CA SER A 145 -8.52 14.07 -5.43
C SER A 145 -7.74 12.85 -4.93
N ASP A 146 -8.37 12.09 -4.04
CA ASP A 146 -7.92 10.77 -3.55
C ASP A 146 -8.13 9.66 -4.60
N GLY A 147 -8.06 10.04 -5.88
CA GLY A 147 -8.56 9.31 -7.03
C GLY A 147 -7.77 9.71 -8.27
N ALA A 148 -7.85 8.88 -9.29
CA ALA A 148 -6.98 8.99 -10.44
C ALA A 148 -7.61 10.05 -11.38
N VAL A 149 -6.87 10.82 -12.23
CA VAL A 149 -7.33 11.60 -13.46
C VAL A 149 -6.88 11.28 -14.99
N ASN A 150 -7.57 10.46 -15.85
CA ASN A 150 -7.18 9.95 -17.22
C ASN A 150 -7.20 11.00 -18.35
N TYR A 151 -8.13 11.94 -18.30
CA TYR A 151 -8.23 13.04 -19.26
C TYR A 151 -8.63 14.30 -18.49
N ILE A 152 -8.25 15.48 -18.99
CA ILE A 152 -8.63 16.78 -18.43
C ILE A 152 -9.39 17.50 -19.55
N LEU A 153 -10.72 17.52 -19.49
CA LEU A 153 -11.53 18.33 -20.41
C LEU A 153 -11.91 19.63 -19.71
N LEU A 154 -11.44 20.75 -20.24
CA LEU A 154 -11.83 22.09 -19.81
C LEU A 154 -13.00 22.56 -20.68
N PHE A 155 -14.20 22.67 -20.11
CA PHE A 155 -15.28 23.45 -20.71
C PHE A 155 -15.23 24.82 -20.07
N SER A 156 -14.41 25.70 -20.65
CA SER A 156 -14.26 27.07 -20.20
C SER A 156 -14.37 27.97 -21.41
N ASP A 157 -15.18 29.02 -21.30
CA ASP A 157 -15.24 30.10 -22.29
C ASP A 157 -14.03 31.07 -22.16
N GLY A 158 -13.08 30.79 -21.25
CA GLY A 158 -11.91 31.62 -20.93
C GLY A 158 -10.54 30.95 -21.13
N ALA A 159 -9.46 31.70 -20.87
CA ALA A 159 -8.08 31.23 -20.99
C ALA A 159 -7.54 30.66 -19.65
N VAL A 160 -6.85 29.52 -19.71
CA VAL A 160 -6.18 28.86 -18.57
C VAL A 160 -4.66 28.87 -18.79
N ASN A 161 -3.90 29.36 -17.81
CA ASN A 161 -2.44 29.55 -17.94
C ASN A 161 -1.62 28.29 -17.61
N HIS A 162 -1.83 27.68 -16.44
CA HIS A 162 -1.04 26.54 -15.97
C HIS A 162 -1.90 25.66 -15.05
N ILE A 163 -1.81 24.33 -15.22
CA ILE A 163 -2.55 23.34 -14.41
C ILE A 163 -1.53 22.57 -13.56
N LEU A 164 -1.62 22.67 -12.23
CA LEU A 164 -0.87 21.82 -11.27
C LEU A 164 -1.77 20.69 -10.80
N LEU A 165 -1.36 19.44 -11.01
CA LEU A 165 -2.11 18.25 -10.59
C LEU A 165 -1.38 17.54 -9.45
N PHE A 166 -2.09 17.33 -8.34
CA PHE A 166 -1.72 16.39 -7.29
C PHE A 166 -2.88 15.40 -7.17
N SER A 167 -2.72 14.19 -7.69
CA SER A 167 -3.76 13.15 -7.64
C SER A 167 -3.21 11.93 -6.93
N ASP A 168 -3.95 11.40 -5.95
CA ASP A 168 -3.58 10.25 -5.11
C ASP A 168 -4.35 8.96 -5.46
N GLY A 169 -4.94 8.88 -6.65
CA GLY A 169 -5.72 7.69 -7.01
C GLY A 169 -4.93 6.50 -7.47
N GLU A 170 -5.40 5.31 -7.14
CA GLU A 170 -4.92 4.03 -7.66
C GLU A 170 -5.44 3.70 -9.06
N ILE A 171 -4.65 2.93 -9.81
CA ILE A 171 -5.04 2.18 -11.01
C ILE A 171 -6.37 1.49 -10.73
N GLY A 172 -7.42 1.97 -11.39
CA GLY A 172 -8.76 1.41 -11.24
C GLY A 172 -8.77 -0.07 -11.60
N VAL A 173 -9.87 -0.76 -11.29
CA VAL A 173 -10.05 -2.22 -11.51
C VAL A 173 -9.71 -2.68 -12.95
N ARG A 174 -9.71 -1.75 -13.92
CA ARG A 174 -9.39 -2.01 -15.33
C ARG A 174 -7.93 -1.81 -15.74
N GLY A 175 -7.05 -1.30 -14.89
CA GLY A 175 -5.70 -1.04 -15.35
C GLY A 175 -4.88 -2.32 -15.46
N THR A 176 -4.21 -2.41 -16.59
CA THR A 176 -3.45 -3.57 -17.04
C THR A 176 -1.96 -3.36 -16.79
N VAL A 177 -1.19 -4.44 -16.87
CA VAL A 177 0.28 -4.37 -16.87
C VAL A 177 0.84 -3.45 -17.97
N ILE A 178 0.12 -3.28 -19.08
CA ILE A 178 0.50 -2.39 -20.19
C ILE A 178 0.45 -0.93 -19.75
N ASP A 179 -0.58 -0.54 -19.00
CA ASP A 179 -0.73 0.84 -18.52
C ASP A 179 0.40 1.22 -17.55
N ALA A 180 0.73 0.31 -16.64
CA ALA A 180 1.86 0.46 -15.72
C ALA A 180 3.20 0.57 -16.48
N PHE A 181 3.38 -0.25 -17.50
CA PHE A 181 4.56 -0.22 -18.35
C PHE A 181 4.69 1.08 -19.16
N MET A 182 3.60 1.58 -19.74
CA MET A 182 3.58 2.85 -20.45
C MET A 182 3.89 4.03 -19.52
N ARG A 183 3.35 4.02 -18.28
CA ARG A 183 3.70 5.02 -17.25
C ARG A 183 5.19 4.99 -16.92
N GLN A 184 5.74 3.80 -16.69
CA GLN A 184 7.17 3.64 -16.41
C GLN A 184 8.03 4.21 -17.55
N LYS A 185 7.65 3.93 -18.80
CA LYS A 185 8.32 4.50 -19.99
C LYS A 185 8.26 6.01 -20.04
N HIS A 186 7.10 6.62 -19.75
CA HIS A 186 6.97 8.07 -19.69
C HIS A 186 7.89 8.68 -18.62
N ARG A 187 7.95 8.07 -17.43
CA ARG A 187 8.87 8.47 -16.35
C ARG A 187 10.32 8.43 -16.82
N MET A 188 10.77 7.33 -17.41
CA MET A 188 12.14 7.19 -17.91
C MET A 188 12.45 8.19 -19.03
N ALA A 189 11.51 8.45 -19.93
CA ALA A 189 11.66 9.43 -21.00
C ALA A 189 11.73 10.89 -20.46
N TRP A 190 11.04 11.18 -19.37
CA TRP A 190 11.14 12.46 -18.67
C TRP A 190 12.48 12.60 -17.95
N GLU A 191 12.93 11.56 -17.23
CA GLU A 191 14.20 11.56 -16.48
C GLU A 191 15.41 11.72 -17.41
N ARG A 192 15.37 11.16 -18.62
CA ARG A 192 16.42 11.39 -19.64
C ARG A 192 16.53 12.86 -20.04
N ARG A 193 15.42 13.60 -20.07
CA ARG A 193 15.38 15.02 -20.50
C ARG A 193 15.75 15.98 -19.38
N HIS A 194 15.20 15.76 -18.19
CA HIS A 194 15.27 16.73 -17.10
C HIS A 194 16.21 16.32 -15.96
N GLY A 195 16.69 15.07 -15.93
CA GLY A 195 17.43 14.52 -14.79
C GLY A 195 16.54 13.78 -13.80
N PRO A 196 17.09 13.28 -12.68
CA PRO A 196 16.32 12.58 -11.67
C PRO A 196 15.21 13.47 -11.08
N ILE A 197 14.06 12.88 -10.81
CA ILE A 197 12.90 13.58 -10.25
C ILE A 197 13.30 14.20 -8.91
N GLY A 198 13.10 15.52 -8.77
CA GLY A 198 13.42 16.27 -7.55
C GLY A 198 14.70 17.11 -7.60
N THR A 199 15.54 17.01 -8.64
CA THR A 199 16.79 17.80 -8.73
C THR A 199 16.68 19.12 -9.49
N GLY A 200 15.46 19.58 -9.82
CA GLY A 200 15.25 20.73 -10.70
C GLY A 200 15.55 20.41 -12.17
N MET A 201 15.05 21.23 -13.10
CA MET A 201 15.32 21.06 -14.53
C MET A 201 16.77 21.43 -14.85
N LYS A 202 17.44 20.66 -15.71
CA LYS A 202 18.73 21.05 -16.27
C LYS A 202 18.56 22.37 -17.04
N GLU A 203 19.44 23.33 -16.80
CA GLU A 203 19.50 24.54 -17.62
C GLU A 203 19.80 24.14 -19.07
N SER A 204 19.00 24.66 -20.00
CA SER A 204 19.23 24.47 -21.43
C SER A 204 20.52 25.18 -21.80
N VAL A 205 21.54 24.39 -22.15
CA VAL A 205 22.77 24.88 -22.80
C VAL A 205 22.45 25.35 -24.21
#